data_AF-A0A1V5DXD7-F1
#
_entry.id   AF-A0A1V5DXD7-F1
#
_cell.length_a   1.000
_cell.length_b   1.000
_cell.length_c   1.000
_cell.angle_alpha   90.00
_cell.angle_beta   90.00
_cell.angle_gamma   90.00
#
_symmetry.space_group_name_H-M   'P 1'
#
loop_
_entity.id
_entity.type
_entity.pdbx_description
1 polymer ?
#
loop_
_entity_poly.entity_id
_entity_poly.type
_entity_poly.pdbx_seq_one_letter_code
_entity_poly.pdbx_strand_id
1 'polypeptide(L)'
;MKPYAAKYLELIQYHAEKMAKRWASDVRSNLKTPFYRLLDEQKIVSQCIRFYQYFSKMFVDEKLSKDSLTYFKTYARECYDMGIPMDEAIYGLILMRRHIWLYAEFQTIFFTGIDQMQAVDTLSRTILLFDYAVHDITKEYQELMKEGKSGKKGK
;
A
#
# COMPACT_ATOMS: atom_id res chain seq x y z
N MET A 1 12.49 17.34 10.57
CA MET A 1 11.78 16.07 10.38
C MET A 1 11.58 15.43 11.74
N LYS A 2 10.37 14.96 12.08
CA LYS A 2 10.18 14.23 13.34
C LYS A 2 10.98 12.90 13.30
N PRO A 3 11.66 12.49 14.38
CA PRO A 3 12.61 11.36 14.36
C PRO A 3 12.00 10.02 13.91
N TYR A 4 10.69 9.84 14.07
CA TYR A 4 9.97 8.66 13.59
C TYR A 4 9.72 8.64 12.07
N ALA A 5 9.63 9.79 11.41
CA ALA A 5 9.50 9.85 9.95
C ALA A 5 10.80 9.36 9.28
N ALA A 6 11.95 9.69 9.87
CA ALA A 6 13.24 9.18 9.44
C ALA A 6 13.36 7.66 9.63
N LYS A 7 12.89 7.12 10.76
CA LYS A 7 12.88 5.67 11.02
C LYS A 7 11.89 4.92 10.12
N TYR A 8 10.75 5.51 9.79
CA TYR A 8 9.82 4.96 8.81
C TYR A 8 10.44 4.95 7.40
N LEU A 9 11.13 6.03 7.01
CA LEU A 9 11.89 6.08 5.75
C LEU A 9 12.97 5.00 5.70
N GLU A 10 13.74 4.85 6.76
CA GLU A 10 14.79 3.84 6.90
C GLU A 10 14.22 2.43 6.74
N LEU A 11 13.13 2.11 7.44
CA LEU A 11 12.41 0.84 7.30
C LEU A 11 12.13 0.53 5.82
N ILE A 12 11.51 1.47 5.11
CA ILE A 12 11.13 1.27 3.72
C ILE A 12 12.36 1.20 2.82
N GLN A 13 13.38 2.04 3.05
CA GLN A 13 14.60 2.10 2.25
C GLN A 13 15.37 0.77 2.28
N TYR A 14 15.49 0.14 3.44
CA TYR A 14 16.32 -1.06 3.61
C TYR A 14 15.53 -2.36 3.57
N HIS A 15 14.21 -2.33 3.82
CA HIS A 15 13.42 -3.56 4.01
C HIS A 15 12.22 -3.72 3.08
N ALA A 16 11.92 -2.74 2.20
CA ALA A 16 10.78 -2.84 1.28
C ALA A 16 10.81 -4.11 0.43
N GLU A 17 11.96 -4.56 -0.07
CA GLU A 17 12.04 -5.77 -0.89
C GLU A 17 11.66 -7.03 -0.11
N LYS A 18 12.20 -7.18 1.11
CA LYS A 18 11.89 -8.31 1.99
C LYS A 18 10.43 -8.30 2.42
N MET A 19 9.88 -7.13 2.72
CA MET A 19 8.48 -6.95 3.05
C MET A 19 7.58 -7.30 1.85
N ALA A 20 7.92 -6.83 0.66
CA ALA A 20 7.18 -7.09 -0.56
C ALA A 20 7.18 -8.58 -0.95
N LYS A 21 8.29 -9.29 -0.79
CA LYS A 21 8.35 -10.75 -1.02
C LYS A 21 7.44 -11.52 -0.05
N ARG A 22 7.42 -11.13 1.23
CA ARG A 22 6.51 -11.72 2.23
C ARG A 22 5.06 -11.43 1.89
N TRP A 23 4.76 -10.17 1.55
CA TRP A 23 3.44 -9.77 1.10
C TRP A 23 2.99 -10.55 -0.14
N ALA A 24 3.87 -10.74 -1.13
CA ALA A 24 3.57 -11.49 -2.34
C ALA A 24 3.21 -12.96 -2.03
N SER A 25 3.95 -13.61 -1.13
CA SER A 25 3.61 -14.94 -0.63
C SER A 25 2.23 -14.98 0.04
N ASP A 26 1.92 -13.98 0.87
CA ASP A 26 0.66 -13.91 1.60
C ASP A 26 -0.53 -13.68 0.66
N VAL A 27 -0.48 -12.71 -0.27
CA VAL A 27 -1.58 -12.47 -1.22
C VAL A 27 -1.79 -13.65 -2.17
N ARG A 28 -0.73 -14.36 -2.56
CA ARG A 28 -0.88 -15.54 -3.43
C ARG A 28 -1.49 -16.73 -2.68
N SER A 29 -1.25 -16.87 -1.39
CA SER A 29 -1.81 -17.99 -0.62
C SER A 29 -3.19 -17.71 -0.03
N ASN A 30 -3.58 -16.43 0.15
CA ASN A 30 -4.80 -16.05 0.85
C ASN A 30 -6.09 -16.39 0.08
N LEU A 31 -7.11 -16.89 0.80
CA LEU A 31 -8.42 -17.24 0.23
C LEU A 31 -9.22 -16.02 -0.27
N LYS A 32 -8.92 -14.81 0.22
CA LYS A 32 -9.59 -13.57 -0.20
C LYS A 32 -8.90 -12.86 -1.37
N THR A 33 -7.78 -13.40 -1.86
CA THR A 33 -7.05 -12.85 -3.03
C THR A 33 -6.69 -13.96 -4.03
N PRO A 34 -7.66 -14.77 -4.49
CA PRO A 34 -7.36 -15.91 -5.36
C PRO A 34 -6.76 -15.51 -6.71
N PHE A 35 -7.08 -14.34 -7.28
CA PHE A 35 -6.57 -13.88 -8.57
C PHE A 35 -5.06 -13.64 -8.55
N TYR A 36 -4.49 -13.23 -7.42
CA TYR A 36 -3.04 -13.01 -7.27
C TYR A 36 -2.20 -14.26 -7.56
N ARG A 37 -2.76 -15.47 -7.43
CA ARG A 37 -2.06 -16.72 -7.79
C ARG A 37 -1.67 -16.78 -9.25
N LEU A 38 -2.47 -16.16 -10.11
CA LEU A 38 -2.34 -16.16 -11.56
C LEU A 38 -1.32 -15.13 -12.06
N LEU A 39 -0.89 -14.21 -11.20
CA LEU A 39 0.02 -13.13 -11.55
C LEU A 39 1.48 -13.58 -11.45
N ASP A 40 2.31 -12.91 -12.26
CA ASP A 40 3.76 -13.01 -12.12
C ASP A 40 4.21 -12.41 -10.78
N GLU A 41 4.97 -13.19 -10.02
CA GLU A 41 5.40 -12.81 -8.68
C GLU A 41 6.29 -11.57 -8.69
N GLN A 42 7.18 -11.46 -9.67
CA GLN A 42 8.12 -10.33 -9.77
C GLN A 42 7.36 -9.03 -10.07
N LYS A 43 6.30 -9.08 -10.88
CA LYS A 43 5.43 -7.93 -11.15
C LYS A 43 4.73 -7.45 -9.88
N ILE A 44 4.12 -8.35 -9.09
CA ILE A 44 3.42 -7.94 -7.87
C ILE A 44 4.41 -7.45 -6.79
N VAL A 45 5.57 -8.09 -6.65
CA VAL A 45 6.64 -7.63 -5.74
C VAL A 45 7.08 -6.22 -6.12
N SER A 46 7.33 -5.98 -7.42
CA SER A 46 7.75 -4.67 -7.92
C SER A 46 6.69 -3.59 -7.68
N GLN A 47 5.41 -3.92 -7.85
CA GLN A 47 4.31 -3.00 -7.52
C GLN A 47 4.27 -2.68 -6.02
N CYS A 48 4.40 -3.68 -5.15
CA CYS A 48 4.40 -3.48 -3.71
C CYS A 48 5.57 -2.61 -3.23
N ILE A 49 6.76 -2.80 -3.80
CA ILE A 49 7.93 -1.95 -3.53
C ILE A 49 7.65 -0.49 -3.92
N ARG A 50 7.10 -0.25 -5.11
CA ARG A 50 6.72 1.11 -5.55
C ARG A 50 5.70 1.72 -4.60
N PHE A 51 4.67 0.96 -4.20
CA PHE A 51 3.68 1.43 -3.25
C PHE A 51 4.33 1.87 -1.93
N TYR A 52 5.20 1.05 -1.34
CA TYR A 52 5.92 1.40 -0.12
C TYR A 52 6.77 2.66 -0.26
N GLN A 53 7.48 2.82 -1.38
CA GLN A 53 8.28 4.01 -1.64
C GLN A 53 7.45 5.29 -1.73
N TYR A 54 6.31 5.25 -2.43
CA TYR A 54 5.39 6.40 -2.52
C TYR A 54 4.72 6.70 -1.18
N PHE A 55 4.28 5.67 -0.47
CA PHE A 55 3.70 5.81 0.86
C PHE A 55 4.68 6.47 1.82
N SER A 56 5.97 6.09 1.78
CA SER A 56 7.01 6.68 2.62
C SER A 56 7.23 8.17 2.37
N LYS A 57 7.17 8.61 1.11
CA LYS A 57 7.21 10.04 0.76
C LYS A 57 6.03 10.80 1.37
N MET A 58 4.81 10.28 1.18
CA MET A 58 3.59 10.86 1.76
C MET A 58 3.61 10.88 3.29
N PHE A 59 4.24 9.87 3.91
CA PHE A 59 4.37 9.79 5.35
C PHE A 59 5.18 10.95 5.92
N VAL A 60 6.17 11.46 5.19
CA VAL A 60 7.03 12.57 5.61
C VAL A 60 6.37 13.93 5.40
N ASP A 61 5.54 14.07 4.36
CA ASP A 61 4.91 15.33 3.99
C ASP A 61 3.86 15.77 5.01
N GLU A 62 4.04 16.93 5.66
CA GLU A 62 3.12 17.41 6.71
C GLU A 62 1.66 17.53 6.25
N LYS A 63 1.45 17.79 4.95
CA LYS A 63 0.14 17.83 4.31
C LYS A 63 0.11 16.92 3.09
N LEU A 64 -1.00 16.20 2.94
CA LEU A 64 -1.29 15.46 1.71
C LEU A 64 -1.47 16.44 0.56
N SER A 65 -0.52 16.44 -0.36
CA SER A 65 -0.61 17.20 -1.61
C SER A 65 -1.60 16.53 -2.58
N LYS A 66 -2.10 17.27 -3.57
CA LYS A 66 -2.86 16.66 -4.69
C LYS A 66 -2.06 15.57 -5.39
N ASP A 67 -0.73 15.76 -5.50
CA ASP A 67 0.19 14.79 -6.10
C ASP A 67 0.26 13.48 -5.30
N SER A 68 0.09 13.56 -3.98
CA SER A 68 0.04 12.39 -3.11
C SER A 68 -1.16 11.48 -3.43
N LEU A 69 -2.31 12.09 -3.76
CA LEU A 69 -3.54 11.35 -4.13
C LEU A 69 -3.42 10.70 -5.51
N THR A 70 -2.61 11.28 -6.41
CA THR A 70 -2.31 10.69 -7.72
C THR A 70 -1.69 9.30 -7.59
N TYR A 71 -0.86 9.05 -6.57
CA TYR A 71 -0.21 7.74 -6.39
C TYR A 71 -1.20 6.62 -6.06
N PHE A 72 -2.24 6.89 -5.29
CA PHE A 72 -3.28 5.90 -5.00
C PHE A 72 -4.06 5.54 -6.26
N LYS A 73 -4.34 6.52 -7.11
CA LYS A 73 -4.96 6.30 -8.43
C LYS A 73 -4.05 5.47 -9.35
N THR A 74 -2.74 5.71 -9.34
CA THR A 74 -1.78 4.89 -10.09
C THR A 74 -1.82 3.44 -9.65
N TYR A 75 -1.79 3.15 -8.35
CA TYR A 75 -1.92 1.78 -7.84
C TYR A 75 -3.23 1.13 -8.30
N ALA A 76 -4.36 1.85 -8.21
CA ALA A 76 -5.65 1.35 -8.66
C ALA A 76 -5.65 0.99 -10.15
N ARG A 77 -5.12 1.86 -11.01
CA ARG A 77 -5.02 1.62 -12.45
C ARG A 77 -4.09 0.46 -12.78
N GLU A 78 -2.93 0.37 -12.14
CA GLU A 78 -2.04 -0.78 -12.32
C GLU A 78 -2.71 -2.10 -11.95
N CYS A 79 -3.44 -2.15 -10.83
CA CYS A 79 -4.17 -3.35 -10.41
C CYS A 79 -5.30 -3.69 -11.39
N TYR A 80 -6.04 -2.68 -11.87
CA TYR A 80 -7.08 -2.84 -12.88
C TYR A 80 -6.52 -3.36 -14.21
N ASP A 81 -5.41 -2.82 -14.68
CA ASP A 81 -4.73 -3.23 -15.92
C ASP A 81 -4.17 -4.66 -15.83
N MET A 82 -3.80 -5.09 -14.63
CA MET A 82 -3.46 -6.49 -14.34
C MET A 82 -4.67 -7.42 -14.23
N GLY A 83 -5.89 -6.89 -14.28
CA GLY A 83 -7.14 -7.65 -14.18
C GLY A 83 -7.54 -8.00 -12.75
N ILE A 84 -6.89 -7.42 -11.73
CA ILE A 84 -7.16 -7.73 -10.33
C ILE A 84 -8.55 -7.20 -9.95
N PRO A 85 -9.46 -8.04 -9.42
CA PRO A 85 -10.74 -7.60 -8.90
C PRO A 85 -10.57 -6.55 -7.79
N MET A 86 -11.47 -5.57 -7.72
CA MET A 86 -11.36 -4.44 -6.78
C MET A 86 -11.30 -4.90 -5.32
N ASP A 87 -12.11 -5.89 -4.93
CA ASP A 87 -12.12 -6.47 -3.59
C ASP A 87 -10.78 -7.11 -3.23
N GLU A 88 -10.16 -7.83 -4.17
CA GLU A 88 -8.83 -8.40 -3.99
C GLU A 88 -7.73 -7.33 -3.95
N ALA A 89 -7.83 -6.27 -4.74
CA ALA A 89 -6.89 -5.16 -4.73
C ALA A 89 -6.90 -4.42 -3.38
N ILE A 90 -8.09 -4.21 -2.81
CA ILE A 90 -8.27 -3.62 -1.48
C ILE A 90 -7.77 -4.57 -0.39
N TYR A 91 -8.06 -5.87 -0.48
CA TYR A 91 -7.55 -6.81 0.52
C TYR A 91 -6.02 -6.96 0.45
N GLY A 92 -5.44 -6.92 -0.76
CA GLY A 92 -3.99 -6.84 -0.98
C GLY A 92 -3.36 -5.62 -0.31
N LEU A 93 -4.02 -4.45 -0.42
CA LEU A 93 -3.60 -3.21 0.27
C LEU A 93 -3.67 -3.35 1.81
N ILE A 94 -4.71 -3.98 2.35
CA ILE A 94 -4.83 -4.27 3.79
C ILE A 94 -3.68 -5.16 4.27
N LEU A 95 -3.29 -6.15 3.45
CA LEU A 95 -2.14 -7.01 3.75
C LEU A 95 -0.82 -6.24 3.69
N MET A 96 -0.64 -5.31 2.73
CA MET A 96 0.54 -4.43 2.70
C MET A 96 0.69 -3.64 4.00
N ARG A 97 -0.41 -3.07 4.52
CA ARG A 97 -0.45 -2.38 5.83
C ARG A 97 -0.04 -3.32 6.97
N ARG A 98 -0.55 -4.55 6.96
CA ARG A 98 -0.22 -5.56 7.98
C ARG A 98 1.28 -5.88 7.99
N HIS A 99 1.93 -5.97 6.84
CA HIS A 99 3.37 -6.24 6.77
C HIS A 99 4.23 -5.07 7.25
N ILE A 100 3.77 -3.82 7.10
CA ILE A 100 4.41 -2.67 7.76
C ILE A 100 4.35 -2.82 9.28
N TRP A 101 3.16 -3.17 9.82
CA TRP A 101 3.00 -3.32 11.28
C TRP A 101 3.79 -4.48 11.87
N LEU A 102 3.81 -5.63 11.21
CA LEU A 102 4.42 -6.85 11.73
C LEU A 102 5.94 -6.92 11.49
N TYR A 103 6.54 -5.94 10.80
CA TYR A 103 7.97 -5.96 10.59
C TYR A 103 8.70 -5.80 11.93
N ALA A 104 9.57 -6.76 12.26
CA ALA A 104 10.16 -6.89 13.59
C ALA A 104 10.93 -5.64 14.04
N GLU A 105 11.64 -4.99 13.12
CA GLU A 105 12.34 -3.75 13.43
C GLU A 105 11.38 -2.59 13.66
N PHE A 106 10.19 -2.58 13.05
CA PHE A 106 9.15 -1.62 13.39
C PHE A 106 8.75 -1.79 14.86
N GLN A 107 8.47 -3.02 15.29
CA GLN A 107 8.16 -3.33 16.68
C GLN A 107 9.33 -2.92 17.61
N THR A 108 10.56 -3.34 17.34
CA THR A 108 11.74 -2.99 18.17
C THR A 108 11.98 -1.48 18.23
N ILE A 109 11.89 -0.77 17.10
CA ILE A 109 12.03 0.69 17.02
C ILE A 109 11.06 1.43 17.96
N PHE A 110 9.81 0.96 18.06
CA PHE A 110 8.80 1.54 18.96
C PHE A 110 8.94 1.09 20.41
N PHE A 111 9.47 -0.10 20.68
CA PHE A 111 9.62 -0.60 22.05
C PHE A 111 10.91 -0.18 22.75
N THR A 112 11.98 0.18 22.03
CA THR A 112 13.30 0.44 22.66
C THR A 112 13.90 1.82 22.39
N GLY A 113 13.33 2.67 21.53
CA GLY A 113 14.02 3.89 21.10
C GLY A 113 13.16 5.11 20.72
N ILE A 114 11.88 5.13 21.08
CA ILE A 114 10.96 6.25 20.85
C ILE A 114 10.02 6.38 22.07
N ASP A 115 9.65 7.60 22.46
CA ASP A 115 8.60 7.84 23.45
C ASP A 115 7.26 7.20 23.00
N GLN A 116 6.53 6.53 23.91
CA GLN A 116 5.29 5.81 23.59
C GLN A 116 4.28 6.69 22.82
N MET A 117 4.23 7.98 23.12
CA MET A 117 3.35 8.93 22.44
C MET A 117 3.69 9.09 20.95
N GLN A 118 4.97 9.12 20.59
CA GLN A 118 5.41 9.20 19.19
C GLN A 118 5.18 7.87 18.44
N ALA A 119 5.17 6.74 19.16
CA ALA A 119 4.74 5.46 18.59
C ALA A 119 3.29 5.48 18.16
N VAL A 120 2.43 5.98 19.06
CA VAL A 120 0.99 6.16 18.80
C VAL A 120 0.74 7.15 17.66
N ASP A 121 1.50 8.24 17.58
CA ASP A 121 1.40 9.20 16.46
C ASP A 121 1.73 8.54 15.11
N THR A 122 2.81 7.75 15.06
CA THR A 122 3.24 7.05 13.84
C THR A 122 2.21 6.00 13.43
N LEU A 123 1.67 5.28 14.42
CA LEU A 123 0.55 4.35 14.27
C LEU A 123 -0.65 5.02 13.62
N SER A 124 -1.12 6.11 14.25
CA SER A 124 -2.29 6.85 13.83
C SER A 124 -2.13 7.43 12.43
N ARG A 125 -0.96 7.98 12.11
CA ARG A 125 -0.66 8.56 10.80
C ARG A 125 -0.64 7.50 9.69
N THR A 126 -0.04 6.33 9.95
CA THR A 126 -0.02 5.24 8.97
C THR A 126 -1.44 4.75 8.70
N ILE A 127 -2.26 4.56 9.74
CA ILE A 127 -3.67 4.16 9.60
C ILE A 127 -4.41 5.17 8.72
N LEU A 128 -4.30 6.47 9.04
CA LEU A 128 -4.94 7.55 8.30
C LEU A 128 -4.58 7.55 6.81
N LEU A 129 -3.30 7.38 6.48
CA LEU A 129 -2.85 7.33 5.09
C LEU A 129 -3.39 6.11 4.33
N PHE A 130 -3.45 4.95 4.98
CA PHE A 130 -4.06 3.76 4.38
C PHE A 130 -5.58 3.91 4.22
N ASP A 131 -6.26 4.60 5.13
CA ASP A 131 -7.70 4.83 5.02
C ASP A 131 -8.01 5.75 3.84
N TYR A 132 -7.19 6.79 3.60
CA TYR A 132 -7.26 7.59 2.37
C TYR A 132 -6.95 6.77 1.12
N ALA A 133 -5.94 5.90 1.17
CA ALA A 133 -5.61 5.00 0.07
C ALA A 133 -6.81 4.11 -0.30
N VAL A 134 -7.45 3.48 0.69
CA VAL A 134 -8.63 2.63 0.47
C VAL A 134 -9.75 3.41 -0.21
N HIS A 135 -10.05 4.62 0.28
CA HIS A 135 -11.09 5.46 -0.30
C HIS A 135 -10.80 5.81 -1.77
N ASP A 136 -9.60 6.32 -2.05
CA ASP A 136 -9.24 6.81 -3.38
C ASP A 136 -9.07 5.68 -4.39
N ILE A 137 -8.47 4.56 -3.98
CA ILE A 137 -8.34 3.36 -4.81
C ILE A 137 -9.71 2.82 -5.18
N THR A 138 -10.62 2.73 -4.20
CA THR A 138 -12.01 2.27 -4.44
C THR A 138 -12.71 3.18 -5.43
N LYS A 139 -12.61 4.51 -5.25
CA LYS A 139 -13.22 5.49 -6.16
C LYS A 139 -12.67 5.38 -7.57
N GLU A 140 -11.36 5.31 -7.74
CA GLU A 140 -10.72 5.17 -9.06
C GLU A 140 -11.13 3.87 -9.76
N TYR A 141 -11.15 2.75 -9.03
CA TYR A 141 -11.64 1.47 -9.56
C TYR A 141 -13.08 1.56 -10.08
N GLN A 142 -13.97 2.21 -9.33
CA GLN A 142 -15.35 2.42 -9.75
C GLN A 142 -15.45 3.26 -11.02
N GLU A 143 -14.59 4.28 -11.18
CA GLU A 143 -14.51 5.10 -12.39
C GLU A 143 -14.02 4.26 -13.59
N LEU A 144 -12.91 3.53 -13.45
CA LEU A 144 -12.36 2.64 -14.48
C LEU A 144 -13.36 1.56 -14.93
N MET A 145 -14.10 0.97 -13.99
CA MET A 145 -15.13 -0.03 -14.29
C MET A 145 -16.32 0.57 -15.06
N LYS A 146 -16.67 1.85 -14.85
CA LYS A 146 -17.71 2.53 -15.62
C LYS A 146 -17.23 2.81 -17.04
N GLU A 147 -16.02 3.32 -17.20
CA GLU A 147 -15.42 3.59 -18.51
C GLU A 147 -15.28 2.32 -19.36
N GLY A 148 -14.78 1.24 -18.77
CA GLY A 148 -14.65 -0.06 -19.44
C GLY A 148 -16.00 -0.66 -19.88
N LYS A 149 -17.09 -0.37 -19.17
CA LYS A 149 -18.45 -0.78 -19.56
C LYS A 149 -19.00 0.08 -20.69
N SER A 150 -18.71 1.39 -20.69
CA SER A 150 -19.11 2.31 -21.76
C SER A 150 -18.42 2.00 -23.08
N GLY A 151 -17.13 1.65 -23.05
CA GLY A 151 -16.38 1.24 -24.25
C GLY A 151 -16.81 -0.10 -24.87
N LYS A 152 -17.42 -1.01 -24.07
CA LYS A 152 -17.97 -2.30 -24.56
C LYS A 152 -19.38 -2.21 -25.13
N LYS A 153 -20.14 -1.14 -24.85
CA LYS A 153 -21.48 -0.92 -25.42
C LYS A 153 -21.49 -0.22 -26.78
N GLY A 154 -20.33 0.28 -27.24
CA GLY A 154 -20.16 0.98 -28.52
C GLY A 154 -19.41 0.18 -29.60
N LYS A 155 -19.21 -1.12 -29.39
CA LYS A 155 -18.72 -2.09 -30.39
C LYS A 155 -19.79 -3.18 -30.57
#